data_AF-A0A847CVM6-F1
#
_entry.id   AF-A0A847CVM6-F1
#
_cell.length_a   1.000
_cell.length_b   1.000
_cell.length_c   1.000
_cell.angle_alpha   90.00
_cell.angle_beta   90.00
_cell.angle_gamma   90.00
#
_symmetry.space_group_name_H-M   'P 1'
#
loop_
_entity.id
_entity.type
_entity.pdbx_description
1 polymer ?
#
loop_
_entity_poly.entity_id
_entity_poly.type
_entity_poly.pdbx_seq_one_letter_code
_entity_poly.pdbx_strand_id
1 'polypeptide(L)' 'MASEILMERSNIKSRLVPLLPEIDAGCGLALRLDIKFSKTVEEIFEENKFQYENRYIVEYNNKSRKPVIKPYDLSR' A
#
# COMPACT_ATOMS: atom_id res chain seq x y z
N MET A 1 -11.37 -7.33 2.38
CA MET A 1 -12.01 -8.26 1.43
C MET A 1 -12.40 -7.58 0.12
N ALA A 2 -13.22 -6.52 0.11
CA ALA A 2 -13.63 -5.86 -1.14
C ALA A 2 -12.45 -5.32 -1.98
N SER A 3 -11.47 -4.68 -1.33
CA SER A 3 -10.27 -4.14 -1.97
C SER A 3 -9.42 -5.24 -2.64
N GLU A 4 -9.14 -6.35 -1.97
CA GLU A 4 -8.36 -7.47 -2.55
C GLU A 4 -9.07 -8.10 -3.76
N ILE A 5 -10.39 -8.29 -3.68
CA ILE A 5 -11.19 -8.84 -4.79
C ILE A 5 -11.14 -7.93 -6.02
N LEU A 6 -11.18 -6.61 -5.82
CA LEU A 6 -11.03 -5.63 -6.90
C LEU A 6 -9.63 -5.65 -7.51
N MET A 7 -8.59 -5.79 -6.69
CA MET A 7 -7.22 -5.90 -7.19
C MET A 7 -7.00 -7.18 -7.98
N GLU A 8 -7.55 -8.32 -7.53
CA GLU A 8 -7.50 -9.59 -8.28
C GLU A 8 -8.18 -9.48 -9.63
N ARG A 9 -9.33 -8.80 -9.71
CA ARG A 9 -10.05 -8.56 -10.98
C ARG A 9 -9.26 -7.69 -11.95
N SER A 10 -8.47 -6.75 -11.44
CA SER A 10 -7.55 -5.93 -12.23
C SER A 10 -6.19 -6.61 -12.49
N ASN A 11 -6.06 -7.90 -12.12
CA ASN A 11 -4.83 -8.69 -12.26
C ASN A 11 -3.62 -8.07 -11.51
N ILE A 12 -3.90 -7.31 -10.44
CA ILE A 12 -2.91 -6.66 -9.58
C ILE A 12 -2.71 -7.54 -8.35
N LYS A 13 -1.50 -8.06 -8.19
CA LYS A 13 -1.13 -8.83 -7.01
C LYS A 13 -0.99 -7.88 -5.81
N SER A 14 -1.98 -7.91 -4.94
CA SER A 14 -1.99 -7.15 -3.68
C SER A 14 -2.32 -8.06 -2.51
N ARG A 15 -2.00 -7.61 -1.29
CA ARG A 15 -2.37 -8.30 -0.05
C ARG A 15 -2.63 -7.29 1.05
N LEU A 16 -3.69 -7.49 1.81
CA LEU A 16 -3.86 -6.80 3.10
C LEU A 16 -2.89 -7.37 4.13
N VAL A 17 -2.06 -6.51 4.69
CA VAL A 17 -1.11 -6.84 5.75
C VAL A 17 -1.37 -5.96 6.97
N PRO A 18 -0.98 -6.39 8.18
CA PRO A 18 -0.92 -5.49 9.31
C PRO A 18 -0.07 -4.26 8.99
N LEU A 19 -0.49 -3.10 9.48
CA LEU A 19 0.31 -1.88 9.37
C LEU A 19 1.69 -2.13 9.97
N LEU A 20 2.74 -1.72 9.25
CA LEU A 20 4.10 -1.94 9.72
C LEU A 20 4.36 -1.06 10.95
N PRO A 21 5.04 -1.57 11.99
CA PRO A 21 5.33 -0.80 13.19
C PRO A 21 6.27 0.39 12.90
N GLU A 22 7.02 0.35 11.80
CA GLU A 22 7.81 1.48 11.32
C GLU A 22 6.96 2.61 10.69
N ILE A 23 5.67 2.39 10.42
CA ILE A 23 4.71 3.42 10.00
C ILE A 23 4.02 4.01 11.23
N ASP A 24 3.36 3.15 12.00
CA ASP A 24 2.64 3.52 13.22
C ASP A 24 2.58 2.31 14.16
N ALA A 25 2.65 2.56 15.47
CA ALA A 25 2.63 1.51 16.50
C ALA A 25 1.22 1.01 16.86
N GLY A 26 0.18 1.58 16.24
CA GLY A 26 -1.22 1.21 16.44
C GLY A 26 -1.67 -0.02 15.66
N CYS A 27 -2.94 -0.39 15.86
CA CYS A 27 -3.59 -1.46 15.10
C CYS A 27 -4.18 -0.88 13.80
N GLY A 28 -3.64 -1.30 12.66
CA GLY A 28 -4.13 -0.90 11.34
C GLY A 28 -3.89 -1.97 10.28
N LEU A 29 -4.47 -1.77 9.11
CA LEU A 29 -4.25 -2.60 7.93
C LEU A 29 -3.71 -1.74 6.79
N ALA A 30 -2.76 -2.27 6.05
CA ALA A 30 -2.21 -1.67 4.84
C ALA A 30 -2.43 -2.59 3.65
N LEU A 31 -2.83 -2.01 2.51
CA LEU A 31 -2.83 -2.73 1.25
C LEU A 31 -1.42 -2.69 0.66
N ARG A 32 -0.73 -3.82 0.64
CA ARG A 32 0.59 -3.96 0.04
C ARG A 32 0.45 -4.37 -1.43
N LEU A 33 1.13 -3.65 -2.30
CA LEU A 33 1.19 -3.89 -3.74
C LEU A 33 2.56 -3.49 -4.31
N ASP A 34 2.85 -3.92 -5.52
CA ASP A 34 4.05 -3.50 -6.24
C ASP A 34 3.92 -2.06 -6.74
N ILE A 35 4.94 -1.23 -6.54
CA ILE A 35 4.93 0.21 -6.84
C ILE A 35 4.54 0.52 -8.29
N LYS A 36 4.80 -0.39 -9.23
CA LYS A 36 4.42 -0.24 -10.65
C LYS A 36 2.91 -0.08 -10.85
N PHE A 37 2.10 -0.60 -9.93
CA PHE A 37 0.64 -0.53 -10.00
C PHE A 37 0.04 0.62 -9.18
N SER A 38 0.87 1.41 -8.49
CA SER A 38 0.40 2.49 -7.59
C SER A 38 -0.65 3.41 -8.22
N LYS A 39 -0.39 3.88 -9.44
CA LYS A 39 -1.32 4.77 -10.17
C LYS A 39 -2.65 4.09 -10.51
N THR A 40 -2.60 2.87 -11.03
CA THR A 40 -3.82 2.11 -11.36
C THR A 40 -4.64 1.79 -10.11
N VAL A 41 -3.98 1.49 -8.99
CA VAL A 41 -4.68 1.25 -7.72
C VAL A 41 -5.33 2.53 -7.20
N GLU A 42 -4.66 3.68 -7.33
CA GLU A 42 -5.24 4.97 -6.97
C GLU A 42 -6.50 5.27 -7.79
N GLU A 43 -6.46 5.09 -9.11
CA GLU A 43 -7.61 5.23 -10.00
C GLU A 43 -8.77 4.32 -9.55
N ILE A 44 -8.51 3.04 -9.27
CA ILE A 44 -9.53 2.10 -8.77
C ILE A 44 -10.09 2.56 -7.41
N PHE A 45 -9.25 3.07 -6.51
CA PHE A 45 -9.68 3.53 -5.20
C PHE A 45 -10.58 4.77 -5.31
N GLU A 46 -10.22 5.72 -6.18
CA GLU A 46 -11.04 6.91 -6.46
C GLU A 46 -12.38 6.54 -7.09
N GLU A 47 -12.39 5.71 -8.14
CA GLU A 47 -13.60 5.26 -8.82
C GLU A 47 -14.59 4.56 -7.87
N ASN A 48 -14.06 3.76 -6.95
CA ASN A 48 -14.85 3.00 -5.98
C ASN A 48 -15.04 3.72 -4.64
N LYS A 49 -14.59 4.98 -4.53
CA LYS A 49 -14.67 5.82 -3.32
C LYS A 49 -14.08 5.16 -2.07
N PHE A 50 -13.02 4.36 -2.24
CA PHE A 50 -12.27 3.83 -1.10
C PHE A 50 -11.45 4.92 -0.44
N GLN A 51 -11.62 5.09 0.86
CA GLN A 51 -10.81 6.01 1.65
C GLN A 51 -9.52 5.33 2.09
N TYR A 52 -8.41 6.07 2.02
CA TYR A 52 -7.12 5.71 2.59
C TYR A 52 -6.50 6.97 3.19
N GLU A 53 -5.76 6.82 4.28
CA GLU A 53 -5.19 7.97 4.99
C GLU A 53 -3.82 8.38 4.43
N ASN A 54 -2.94 7.40 4.24
CA ASN A 54 -1.54 7.67 3.92
C ASN A 54 -0.99 6.65 2.90
N ARG A 55 0.09 7.04 2.23
CA ARG A 55 0.84 6.18 1.30
C ARG A 55 2.30 6.12 1.69
N TYR A 56 2.89 4.94 1.54
CA TYR A 56 4.28 4.69 1.92
C TYR A 56 4.98 3.80 0.91
N ILE A 57 6.24 4.11 0.61
CA ILE A 57 7.17 3.20 -0.05
C ILE A 57 7.90 2.41 1.03
N VAL A 58 7.94 1.08 0.86
CA VAL A 58 8.68 0.18 1.72
C VAL A 58 9.88 -0.37 0.95
N GLU A 59 11.09 0.01 1.35
CA GLU A 59 12.35 -0.43 0.74
C GLU A 59 13.03 -1.48 1.65
N TYR A 60 13.25 -2.68 1.12
CA TYR A 60 14.00 -3.72 1.82
C TYR A 60 15.47 -3.66 1.40
N ASN A 61 16.37 -3.40 2.35
CA ASN A 61 17.81 -3.43 2.12
C ASN A 61 18.37 -4.74 2.69
N ASN A 62 19.09 -5.52 1.87
CA ASN A 62 19.71 -6.79 2.29
C ASN A 62 20.65 -6.67 3.51
N LYS A 63 21.12 -5.46 3.83
CA LYS A 63 22.00 -5.21 4.99
C LYS A 63 21.24 -4.93 6.29
N SER A 64 19.92 -4.72 6.26
CA SER A 64 19.10 -4.38 7.43
C SER A 64 17.92 -5.33 7.59
N ARG A 65 17.67 -5.80 8.81
CA ARG A 65 16.50 -6.65 9.12
C ARG A 65 15.19 -5.87 9.09
N LYS A 66 15.22 -4.55 9.26
CA LYS A 66 14.05 -3.67 9.24
C LYS A 66 13.95 -2.97 7.90
N PRO A 67 12.75 -2.91 7.28
CA PRO A 67 12.54 -2.14 6.07
C PRO A 67 12.69 -0.64 6.35
N VAL A 68 13.11 0.10 5.34
CA VAL A 68 13.08 1.57 5.37
C VAL A 68 11.75 2.02 4.80
N ILE A 69 11.03 2.86 5.53
CA ILE A 69 9.73 3.38 5.12
C ILE A 69 9.89 4.85 4.79
N LYS A 70 9.38 5.24 3.62
CA LYS A 70 9.34 6.63 3.17
C LYS A 70 7.89 7.02 2.89
N PRO A 71 7.42 8.18 3.37
CA PRO A 71 6.12 8.69 2.94
C PRO A 71 6.15 8.84 1.41
N TYR A 72 5.12 8.34 0.76
CA TYR A 72 4.94 8.48 -0.67
C TYR A 72 4.09 9.72 -0.93
N ASP A 73 4.76 10.87 -0.84
CA ASP A 73 4.14 12.15 -1.15
C ASP A 73 4.20 12.37 -2.67
N LEU A 74 3.05 12.28 -3.32
CA LEU A 74 2.88 12.60 -4.74
C LEU A 74 2.44 14.06 -4.94
N SER A 75 2.80 14.98 -4.03
CA SER A 75 2.65 16.42 -4.30
C SER A 75 3.52 16.83 -5.50
N ARG A 76 2.97 16.66 -6.71
CA ARG A 76 3.47 17.29 -7.93
C ARG A 76 2.38 17.48 -8.96
#